data_AF-A0A535VAU7-F1
#
_entry.id   AF-A0A535VAU7-F1
#
_cell.length_a   1.000
_cell.length_b   1.000
_cell.length_c   1.000
_cell.angle_alpha   90.00
_cell.angle_beta   90.00
_cell.angle_gamma   90.00
#
_symmetry.space_group_name_H-M   'P 1'
#
loop_
_entity.id
_entity.type
_entity.pdbx_description
1 polymer ?
#
loop_
_entity_poly.entity_id
_entity_poly.type
_entity_poly.pdbx_seq_one_letter_code
_entity_poly.pdbx_strand_id
1 'polypeptide(L)'
;MGAHSRVRRHGVSRAGGWSHVSARPLLLRRALDAKAQVSDPLRCWRGRGGGGTAHRRAPLVRIAVAMSGGVDSSVAAALLQAQGHDVVGITLQQWPRDDMEESARHGGCCSLSAVEDARRVASLIGIPYYCWNLEREFGERVIEPFHRAYLEGRTPNPCVSCNAFVRFDLMLSRVMELGFDRLATGHYARVVAGRSGPELHEGVDPAKDQSYMLYDLDRERLARIVFPLGGMTKTEVREHAREFALPVAAKAESQEICFIPRGETSRYLAEKLPMRAGAVVDTQGREVGSHRGTAMYTVGQRAGFGSLREAGPWYVMRIDAPANLLVVGRREDLATHEVALSDVSFIDPGTVEPVRCDVRLRYHARPVRAEYAAGSLRLEEPFYGAAPGQAAVMYEGTKVLGGGTIAA
;
A
#
# COMPACT_ATOMS: atom_id res chain seq x y z
N MET A 1 -48.49 -47.74 -30.49
CA MET A 1 -47.66 -48.22 -31.61
C MET A 1 -46.37 -47.40 -31.59
N GLY A 2 -45.19 -47.85 -31.19
CA GLY A 2 -44.65 -49.20 -31.05
C GLY A 2 -43.43 -49.36 -31.98
N ALA A 3 -42.27 -49.66 -31.38
CA ALA A 3 -41.02 -50.19 -31.95
C ALA A 3 -40.04 -49.20 -32.64
N HIS A 4 -38.78 -49.03 -32.20
CA HIS A 4 -37.65 -49.94 -31.91
C HIS A 4 -36.88 -50.43 -33.14
N SER A 5 -35.57 -50.10 -33.20
CA SER A 5 -34.45 -51.03 -33.46
C SER A 5 -33.12 -50.29 -33.25
N ARG A 6 -32.41 -50.47 -32.13
CA ARG A 6 -31.43 -51.53 -31.78
C ARG A 6 -30.10 -51.50 -32.56
N VAL A 7 -29.12 -50.96 -31.84
CA VAL A 7 -27.67 -51.19 -31.78
C VAL A 7 -27.23 -52.64 -32.06
N ARG A 8 -26.09 -52.80 -32.76
CA ARG A 8 -25.10 -53.88 -32.55
C ARG A 8 -23.67 -53.36 -32.59
N ARG A 9 -22.85 -53.99 -31.74
CA ARG A 9 -21.45 -53.72 -31.35
C ARG A 9 -20.44 -54.42 -32.27
N HIS A 10 -19.19 -53.92 -32.30
CA HIS A 10 -17.88 -54.62 -32.18
C HIS A 10 -16.80 -53.50 -32.14
N GLY A 11 -15.69 -53.48 -31.40
CA GLY A 11 -15.04 -54.34 -30.42
C GLY A 11 -13.70 -53.69 -30.01
N VAL A 12 -13.45 -53.62 -28.70
CA VAL A 12 -12.18 -53.63 -27.91
C VAL A 12 -10.85 -53.13 -28.53
N SER A 13 -10.19 -52.18 -27.84
CA SER A 13 -8.78 -52.33 -27.39
C SER A 13 -8.48 -51.47 -26.15
N ARG A 14 -8.09 -52.12 -25.04
CA ARG A 14 -7.38 -51.51 -23.90
C ARG A 14 -5.91 -51.35 -24.25
N ALA A 15 -5.28 -50.23 -23.89
CA ALA A 15 -3.97 -50.13 -23.19
C ALA A 15 -3.40 -48.71 -23.32
N GLY A 16 -2.74 -48.23 -22.26
CA GLY A 16 -1.82 -47.09 -22.33
C GLY A 16 -2.10 -46.00 -21.32
N GLY A 17 -1.74 -46.23 -20.06
CA GLY A 17 -1.63 -45.16 -19.07
C GLY A 17 -0.51 -44.21 -19.44
N TRP A 18 -0.77 -42.90 -19.38
CA TRP A 18 0.26 -41.86 -19.41
C TRP A 18 0.00 -40.91 -18.24
N SER A 19 0.75 -41.16 -17.18
CA SER A 19 0.98 -40.22 -16.07
C SER A 19 1.72 -38.99 -16.59
N HIS A 20 1.03 -37.88 -16.81
CA HIS A 20 1.67 -36.57 -16.93
C HIS A 20 1.92 -36.01 -15.53
N VAL A 21 2.97 -36.50 -14.87
CA VAL A 21 3.62 -35.76 -13.79
C VAL A 21 4.40 -34.63 -14.46
N SER A 22 3.88 -33.41 -14.35
CA SER A 22 4.58 -32.18 -14.74
C SER A 22 5.92 -32.11 -14.01
N ALA A 23 7.03 -32.22 -14.74
CA ALA A 23 8.39 -32.12 -14.23
C ALA A 23 8.86 -30.66 -13.99
N ARG A 24 7.99 -29.67 -14.23
CA ARG A 24 8.33 -28.24 -14.08
C ARG A 24 8.47 -27.72 -12.64
N PRO A 25 7.76 -28.21 -11.60
CA PRO A 25 7.92 -27.69 -10.24
C PRO A 25 9.29 -28.01 -9.61
N LEU A 26 9.94 -29.07 -10.08
CA LEU A 26 11.22 -29.56 -9.54
C LEU A 26 12.43 -28.73 -9.99
N LEU A 27 12.37 -28.13 -11.19
CA LEU A 27 13.45 -27.30 -11.72
C LEU A 27 13.53 -25.92 -11.02
N LEU A 28 12.38 -25.35 -10.66
CA LEU A 28 12.32 -24.08 -9.92
C LEU A 28 12.87 -24.21 -8.49
N ARG A 29 12.61 -25.36 -7.84
CA ARG A 29 13.10 -25.66 -6.49
C ARG A 29 14.63 -25.76 -6.40
N ARG A 30 15.26 -26.41 -7.39
CA ARG A 30 16.72 -26.63 -7.38
C ARG A 30 17.55 -25.35 -7.59
N ALA A 31 17.00 -24.33 -8.26
CA ALA A 31 17.70 -23.06 -8.47
C ALA A 31 17.75 -22.20 -7.20
N LEU A 32 16.74 -22.30 -6.32
CA LEU A 32 16.65 -21.53 -5.08
C LEU A 32 17.59 -22.08 -3.98
N ASP A 33 17.77 -23.40 -3.90
CA ASP A 33 18.64 -24.02 -2.89
C ASP A 33 20.13 -23.66 -3.05
N ALA A 34 20.57 -23.24 -4.24
CA ALA A 34 22.00 -23.02 -4.53
C ALA A 34 22.49 -21.57 -4.30
N LYS A 35 21.60 -20.59 -4.13
CA LYS A 35 21.99 -19.17 -3.96
C LYS A 35 21.18 -18.34 -2.96
N ALA A 36 20.07 -18.82 -2.41
CA ALA A 36 19.21 -18.00 -1.56
C ALA A 36 19.38 -18.33 -0.06
N GLN A 37 20.12 -17.48 0.66
CA GLN A 37 19.77 -17.16 2.05
C GLN A 37 18.47 -16.32 2.09
N VAL A 38 17.39 -16.78 1.44
CA VAL A 38 16.07 -16.15 1.59
C VAL A 38 15.58 -16.58 2.97
N SER A 39 15.71 -15.68 3.94
CA SER A 39 15.12 -15.88 5.26
C SER A 39 13.62 -16.09 5.08
N ASP A 40 13.12 -17.29 5.37
CA ASP A 40 11.69 -17.53 5.49
C ASP A 40 11.13 -16.49 6.48
N PRO A 41 10.27 -15.55 6.05
CA PRO A 41 9.79 -14.48 6.92
C PRO A 41 8.92 -15.03 8.07
N LEU A 42 8.42 -16.26 7.94
CA LEU A 42 7.71 -16.98 9.01
C LEU A 42 8.66 -17.75 9.94
N ARG A 43 9.96 -17.84 9.63
CA ARG A 43 10.96 -18.54 10.46
C ARG A 43 11.21 -17.83 11.79
N CYS A 44 11.10 -16.50 11.84
CA CYS A 44 11.27 -15.68 13.03
C CYS A 44 10.19 -15.91 14.11
N TRP A 45 9.05 -16.48 13.72
CA TRP A 45 7.92 -16.79 14.61
C TRP A 45 7.92 -18.23 15.14
N ARG A 46 8.83 -19.06 14.66
CA ARG A 46 9.01 -20.44 15.14
C ARG A 46 9.89 -20.37 16.38
N GLY A 47 9.28 -20.35 17.56
CA GLY A 47 9.98 -20.26 18.85
C GLY A 47 11.13 -21.26 19.01
N ARG A 48 12.12 -20.92 19.84
CA ARG A 48 13.26 -21.76 20.21
C ARG A 48 12.79 -23.01 20.98
N GLY A 49 12.34 -24.03 20.25
CA GLY A 49 12.14 -25.39 20.75
C GLY A 49 13.38 -26.24 20.49
N GLY A 50 13.86 -26.92 21.53
CA GLY A 50 15.14 -27.62 21.60
C GLY A 50 15.40 -28.71 20.55
N GLY A 51 16.69 -29.07 20.46
CA GLY A 51 17.25 -29.97 19.46
C GLY A 51 16.62 -31.36 19.42
N GLY A 52 16.54 -31.89 18.20
CA GLY A 52 16.12 -33.24 17.89
C GLY A 52 16.02 -33.44 16.39
N THR A 53 16.89 -34.28 15.85
CA THR A 53 16.94 -34.67 14.43
C THR A 53 15.67 -35.38 13.98
N ALA A 54 14.81 -34.65 13.28
CA ALA A 54 13.88 -35.17 12.28
C ALA A 54 13.47 -34.00 11.37
N HIS A 55 13.64 -34.11 10.06
CA HIS A 55 13.02 -33.18 9.09
C HIS A 55 11.49 -33.36 9.12
N ARG A 56 10.83 -32.90 10.19
CA ARG A 56 9.39 -32.65 10.17
C ARG A 56 9.18 -31.51 9.18
N ARG A 57 8.58 -31.82 8.01
CA ARG A 57 8.03 -30.79 7.13
C ARG A 57 7.17 -29.88 8.01
N ALA A 58 7.52 -28.60 8.06
CA ALA A 58 6.73 -27.60 8.76
C ALA A 58 5.25 -27.71 8.31
N PRO A 59 4.28 -27.46 9.20
CA PRO A 59 2.88 -27.42 8.81
C PRO A 59 2.71 -26.40 7.67
N LEU A 60 1.96 -26.80 6.64
CA LEU A 60 1.62 -25.97 5.49
C LEU A 60 0.78 -24.80 5.99
N VAL A 61 1.38 -23.61 6.07
CA VAL A 61 0.65 -22.37 6.37
C VAL A 61 -0.13 -21.97 5.12
N ARG A 62 -1.42 -21.70 5.28
CA ARG A 62 -2.30 -21.24 4.22
C ARG A 62 -2.31 -19.72 4.14
N ILE A 63 -1.86 -19.18 3.02
CA ILE A 63 -1.56 -17.75 2.86
C ILE A 63 -2.36 -17.18 1.69
N ALA A 64 -3.17 -16.17 1.97
CA ALA A 64 -3.77 -15.34 0.94
C ALA A 64 -2.78 -14.27 0.53
N VAL A 65 -2.53 -14.09 -0.77
CA VAL A 65 -1.62 -13.04 -1.28
C VAL A 65 -2.44 -11.99 -2.00
N ALA A 66 -2.34 -10.74 -1.54
CA ALA A 66 -2.95 -9.61 -2.23
C ALA A 66 -2.18 -9.28 -3.51
N MET A 67 -2.73 -9.67 -4.66
CA MET A 67 -2.12 -9.52 -5.98
C MET A 67 -2.66 -8.28 -6.70
N SER A 68 -1.79 -7.30 -6.92
CA SER A 68 -2.09 -6.03 -7.61
C SER A 68 -1.90 -6.09 -9.12
N GLY A 69 -1.46 -7.22 -9.68
CA GLY A 69 -1.00 -7.31 -11.07
C GLY A 69 0.31 -6.56 -11.36
N GLY A 70 1.00 -6.10 -10.31
CA GLY A 70 2.34 -5.53 -10.36
C GLY A 70 3.41 -6.54 -9.96
N VAL A 71 4.66 -6.25 -10.35
CA VAL A 71 5.85 -7.09 -10.10
C VAL A 71 5.94 -7.55 -8.65
N ASP A 72 5.78 -6.62 -7.71
CA ASP A 72 6.04 -6.86 -6.29
C ASP A 72 5.12 -7.95 -5.72
N SER A 73 3.81 -7.79 -5.90
CA SER A 73 2.84 -8.79 -5.44
C SER A 73 2.98 -10.14 -6.14
N SER A 74 3.41 -10.14 -7.41
CA SER A 74 3.65 -11.36 -8.18
C SER A 74 4.88 -12.12 -7.68
N VAL A 75 5.97 -11.43 -7.38
CA VAL A 75 7.17 -12.02 -6.79
C VAL A 75 6.88 -12.51 -5.36
N ALA A 76 6.14 -11.75 -4.56
CA ALA A 76 5.72 -12.18 -3.22
C ALA A 76 4.95 -13.51 -3.28
N ALA A 77 4.00 -13.65 -4.21
CA ALA A 77 3.25 -14.90 -4.41
C ALA A 77 4.17 -16.06 -4.84
N ALA A 78 5.07 -15.81 -5.81
CA ALA A 78 5.99 -16.82 -6.32
C ALA A 78 6.98 -17.31 -5.24
N LEU A 79 7.51 -16.40 -4.41
CA LEU A 79 8.41 -16.74 -3.31
C LEU A 79 7.72 -17.64 -2.27
N LEU A 80 6.51 -17.28 -1.84
CA LEU A 80 5.75 -18.07 -0.86
C LEU A 80 5.36 -19.45 -1.42
N GLN A 81 5.01 -19.52 -2.70
CA GLN A 81 4.73 -20.79 -3.38
C GLN A 81 5.99 -21.67 -3.45
N ALA A 82 7.14 -21.08 -3.78
CA ALA A 82 8.40 -21.82 -3.90
C ALA A 82 8.90 -22.34 -2.53
N GLN A 83 8.63 -21.58 -1.45
CA GLN A 83 8.84 -22.01 -0.06
C GLN A 83 7.92 -23.17 0.37
N GLY A 84 6.90 -23.50 -0.43
CA GLY A 84 6.02 -24.65 -0.24
C GLY A 84 4.79 -24.35 0.63
N HIS A 85 4.39 -23.09 0.77
CA HIS A 85 3.14 -22.71 1.44
C HIS A 85 1.90 -23.05 0.58
N ASP A 86 0.73 -23.19 1.22
CA ASP A 86 -0.55 -23.24 0.50
C ASP A 86 -0.98 -21.82 0.17
N VAL A 87 -0.70 -21.39 -1.07
CA VAL A 87 -0.84 -19.99 -1.50
C VAL A 87 -2.08 -19.82 -2.37
N VAL A 88 -2.88 -18.79 -2.08
CA VAL A 88 -4.01 -18.37 -2.92
C VAL A 88 -3.86 -16.89 -3.27
N GLY A 89 -3.92 -16.56 -4.55
CA GLY A 89 -3.90 -15.19 -5.04
C GLY A 89 -5.28 -14.54 -4.96
N ILE A 90 -5.33 -13.30 -4.48
CA ILE A 90 -6.58 -12.52 -4.40
C ILE A 90 -6.32 -11.11 -4.94
N THR A 91 -7.10 -10.70 -5.92
CA THR A 91 -7.12 -9.30 -6.39
C THR A 91 -8.38 -8.60 -5.92
N LEU A 92 -8.21 -7.34 -5.49
CA LEU A 92 -9.32 -6.46 -5.13
C LEU A 92 -9.67 -5.59 -6.34
N GLN A 93 -10.84 -5.80 -6.92
CA GLN A 93 -11.39 -4.93 -7.94
C GLN A 93 -12.07 -3.74 -7.24
N GLN A 94 -11.58 -2.53 -7.50
CA GLN A 94 -11.95 -1.31 -6.78
C GLN A 94 -12.63 -0.27 -7.67
N TRP A 95 -12.95 -0.62 -8.91
CA TRP A 95 -13.46 0.31 -9.93
C TRP A 95 -14.69 -0.21 -10.67
N PRO A 96 -15.55 0.71 -11.15
CA PRO A 96 -16.68 0.38 -11.99
C PRO A 96 -16.24 -0.33 -13.26
N ARG A 97 -16.97 -1.39 -13.64
CA ARG A 97 -16.74 -2.12 -14.91
C ARG A 97 -17.16 -1.32 -16.14
N ASP A 98 -18.06 -0.35 -15.97
CA ASP A 98 -18.83 0.21 -17.08
C ASP A 98 -18.13 1.41 -17.76
N ASP A 99 -17.04 1.92 -17.17
CA ASP A 99 -16.27 3.04 -17.73
C ASP A 99 -14.99 2.54 -18.42
N MET A 100 -15.17 1.91 -19.60
CA MET A 100 -14.07 1.29 -20.37
C MET A 100 -12.96 2.28 -20.75
N GLU A 101 -13.27 3.57 -20.94
CA GLU A 101 -12.27 4.60 -21.23
C GLU A 101 -11.43 4.97 -19.99
N GLU A 102 -12.03 5.10 -18.80
CA GLU A 102 -11.27 5.31 -17.56
C GLU A 102 -10.43 4.06 -17.26
N SER A 103 -11.00 2.84 -17.32
CA SER A 103 -10.29 1.60 -16.97
C SER A 103 -9.04 1.34 -17.83
N ALA A 104 -9.07 1.73 -19.11
CA ALA A 104 -7.92 1.62 -20.02
C ALA A 104 -6.83 2.68 -19.78
N ARG A 105 -7.20 3.87 -19.27
CA ARG A 105 -6.27 4.98 -18.99
C ARG A 105 -5.54 4.83 -17.64
N HIS A 106 -6.12 4.08 -16.70
CA HIS A 106 -5.52 3.89 -15.38
C HIS A 106 -4.47 2.76 -15.37
N GLY A 107 -3.19 3.08 -15.59
CA GLY A 107 -2.06 2.14 -15.49
C GLY A 107 -1.71 1.64 -14.06
N GLY A 108 -2.64 1.76 -13.11
CA GLY A 108 -2.44 1.45 -11.69
C GLY A 108 -2.73 -0.01 -11.31
N CYS A 109 -2.50 -0.33 -10.03
CA CYS A 109 -2.83 -1.59 -9.32
C CYS A 109 -4.26 -2.11 -9.55
N CYS A 110 -5.19 -1.26 -10.00
CA CYS A 110 -6.62 -1.49 -9.92
C CYS A 110 -7.35 -1.53 -11.29
N SER A 111 -6.62 -1.58 -12.40
CA SER A 111 -7.24 -1.67 -13.75
C SER A 111 -7.60 -3.10 -14.14
N LEU A 112 -8.46 -3.24 -15.17
CA LEU A 112 -8.77 -4.55 -15.77
C LEU A 112 -7.49 -5.29 -16.23
N SER A 113 -6.52 -4.55 -16.78
CA SER A 113 -5.23 -5.11 -17.16
C SER A 113 -4.45 -5.70 -15.97
N ALA A 114 -4.55 -5.06 -14.79
CA ALA A 114 -3.92 -5.53 -13.57
C ALA A 114 -4.56 -6.83 -13.04
N VAL A 115 -5.90 -6.95 -13.13
CA VAL A 115 -6.63 -8.18 -12.78
C VAL A 115 -6.22 -9.34 -13.71
N GLU A 116 -6.06 -9.07 -15.00
CA GLU A 116 -5.59 -10.07 -15.96
C GLU A 116 -4.14 -10.49 -15.72
N ASP A 117 -3.25 -9.53 -15.45
CA ASP A 117 -1.85 -9.82 -15.15
C ASP A 117 -1.71 -10.68 -13.89
N ALA A 118 -2.47 -10.36 -12.83
CA ALA A 118 -2.50 -11.17 -11.62
C ALA A 118 -2.98 -12.61 -11.90
N ARG A 119 -4.04 -12.77 -12.70
CA ARG A 119 -4.55 -14.08 -13.12
C ARG A 119 -3.53 -14.88 -13.94
N ARG A 120 -2.83 -14.24 -14.88
CA ARG A 120 -1.78 -14.87 -15.70
C ARG A 120 -0.62 -15.34 -14.84
N VAL A 121 -0.16 -14.50 -13.92
CA VAL A 121 0.89 -14.85 -12.95
C VAL A 121 0.45 -16.04 -12.09
N ALA A 122 -0.74 -15.99 -11.49
CA ALA A 122 -1.25 -17.06 -10.64
C ALA A 122 -1.32 -18.40 -11.39
N SER A 123 -1.76 -18.36 -12.65
CA SER A 123 -1.80 -19.54 -13.53
C SER A 123 -0.41 -20.09 -13.84
N LEU A 124 0.57 -19.21 -14.11
CA LEU A 124 1.96 -19.58 -14.39
C LEU A 124 2.63 -20.26 -13.19
N ILE A 125 2.42 -19.74 -11.99
CA ILE A 125 2.99 -20.30 -10.75
C ILE A 125 2.09 -21.38 -10.13
N GLY A 126 0.97 -21.72 -10.76
CA GLY A 126 0.11 -22.84 -10.35
C GLY A 126 -0.58 -22.65 -9.00
N ILE A 127 -1.06 -21.44 -8.68
CA ILE A 127 -1.85 -21.15 -7.47
C ILE A 127 -3.32 -20.85 -7.81
N PRO A 128 -4.29 -21.18 -6.93
CA PRO A 128 -5.67 -20.70 -7.07
C PRO A 128 -5.74 -19.17 -7.04
N TYR A 129 -6.71 -18.62 -7.76
CA TYR A 129 -6.87 -17.17 -7.90
C TYR A 129 -8.33 -16.74 -7.83
N TYR A 130 -8.60 -15.70 -7.05
CA TYR A 130 -9.91 -15.08 -6.91
C TYR A 130 -9.85 -13.57 -7.12
N CYS A 131 -10.96 -12.99 -7.54
CA CYS A 131 -11.12 -11.54 -7.65
C CYS A 131 -12.34 -11.13 -6.81
N TRP A 132 -12.13 -10.23 -5.86
CA TRP A 132 -13.19 -9.69 -5.02
C TRP A 132 -13.57 -8.30 -5.50
N ASN A 133 -14.85 -8.08 -5.76
CA ASN A 133 -15.35 -6.74 -6.00
C ASN A 133 -15.50 -6.02 -4.65
N LEU A 134 -14.79 -4.90 -4.50
CA LEU A 134 -14.83 -3.99 -3.36
C LEU A 134 -14.99 -2.53 -3.81
N GLU A 135 -15.59 -2.31 -4.99
CA GLU A 135 -15.80 -0.98 -5.56
C GLU A 135 -16.58 -0.06 -4.60
N ARG A 136 -17.65 -0.59 -4.01
CA ARG A 136 -18.48 0.17 -3.07
C ARG A 136 -17.69 0.57 -1.83
N GLU A 137 -17.03 -0.39 -1.18
CA GLU A 137 -16.24 -0.15 0.02
C GLU A 137 -15.07 0.80 -0.25
N PHE A 138 -14.44 0.69 -1.42
CA PHE A 138 -13.37 1.60 -1.84
C PHE A 138 -13.88 3.02 -2.09
N GLY A 139 -15.04 3.17 -2.75
CA GLY A 139 -15.71 4.45 -2.95
C GLY A 139 -16.01 5.14 -1.62
N GLU A 140 -16.75 4.45 -0.74
CA GLU A 140 -17.22 4.98 0.55
C GLU A 140 -16.06 5.27 1.54
N ARG A 141 -15.01 4.44 1.54
CA ARG A 141 -13.95 4.50 2.57
C ARG A 141 -12.63 5.12 2.12
N VAL A 142 -12.44 5.34 0.82
CA VAL A 142 -11.19 5.92 0.29
C VAL A 142 -11.47 7.13 -0.60
N ILE A 143 -12.33 7.00 -1.61
CA ILE A 143 -12.57 8.09 -2.58
C ILE A 143 -13.37 9.23 -1.94
N GLU A 144 -14.50 8.93 -1.29
CA GLU A 144 -15.33 9.97 -0.66
C GLU A 144 -14.59 10.75 0.44
N PRO A 145 -13.85 10.10 1.37
CA PRO A 145 -13.04 10.84 2.35
C PRO A 145 -11.93 11.67 1.70
N PHE A 146 -11.32 11.17 0.63
CA PHE A 146 -10.32 11.91 -0.14
C PHE A 146 -10.92 13.19 -0.72
N HIS A 147 -12.08 13.11 -1.38
CA HIS A 147 -12.80 14.27 -1.91
C HIS A 147 -13.20 15.26 -0.82
N ARG A 148 -13.75 14.76 0.29
CA ARG A 148 -14.15 15.59 1.43
C ARG A 148 -12.98 16.35 2.03
N ALA A 149 -11.83 15.70 2.22
CA ALA A 149 -10.64 16.34 2.78
C ALA A 149 -10.16 17.52 1.92
N TYR A 150 -10.17 17.38 0.59
CA TYR A 150 -9.83 18.50 -0.31
C TYR A 150 -10.85 19.64 -0.25
N LEU A 151 -12.16 19.33 -0.12
CA LEU A 151 -13.20 20.35 0.08
C LEU A 151 -13.03 21.10 1.42
N GLU A 152 -12.45 20.46 2.42
CA GLU A 152 -12.11 21.05 3.72
C GLU A 152 -10.75 21.77 3.71
N GLY A 153 -10.05 21.83 2.57
CA GLY A 153 -8.73 22.46 2.46
C GLY A 153 -7.57 21.65 3.03
N ARG A 154 -7.78 20.35 3.26
CA ARG A 154 -6.76 19.39 3.71
C ARG A 154 -6.16 18.66 2.51
N THR A 155 -4.97 18.09 2.69
CA THR A 155 -4.28 17.25 1.70
C THR A 155 -4.20 15.82 2.22
N PRO A 156 -5.17 14.95 1.89
CA PRO A 156 -5.22 13.57 2.36
C PRO A 156 -4.14 12.68 1.72
N ASN A 157 -3.80 11.58 2.39
CA ASN A 157 -3.05 10.48 1.79
C ASN A 157 -3.96 9.24 1.61
N PRO A 158 -4.54 9.02 0.42
CA PRO A 158 -5.49 7.92 0.21
C PRO A 158 -4.84 6.54 0.29
N CYS A 159 -3.51 6.43 0.14
CA CYS A 159 -2.81 5.16 0.26
C CYS A 159 -2.74 4.68 1.72
N VAL A 160 -2.62 5.59 2.69
CA VAL A 160 -2.70 5.26 4.12
C VAL A 160 -4.10 4.72 4.43
N SER A 161 -5.15 5.44 4.05
CA SER A 161 -6.54 5.02 4.30
C SER A 161 -6.91 3.71 3.60
N CYS A 162 -6.43 3.50 2.36
CA CYS A 162 -6.63 2.25 1.63
C CYS A 162 -5.95 1.06 2.33
N ASN A 163 -4.73 1.25 2.85
CA ASN A 163 -4.05 0.21 3.62
C ASN A 163 -4.82 -0.14 4.89
N ALA A 164 -5.15 0.87 5.71
CA ALA A 164 -5.92 0.67 6.94
C ALA A 164 -7.25 -0.07 6.67
N PHE A 165 -8.13 0.51 5.86
CA PHE A 165 -9.51 0.02 5.75
C PHE A 165 -9.70 -1.11 4.74
N VAL A 166 -9.08 -1.01 3.57
CA VAL A 166 -9.40 -1.93 2.47
C VAL A 166 -8.52 -3.17 2.53
N ARG A 167 -7.20 -3.00 2.75
CA ARG A 167 -6.27 -4.12 2.79
C ARG A 167 -6.21 -4.82 4.16
N PHE A 168 -6.15 -4.08 5.25
CA PHE A 168 -5.86 -4.67 6.56
C PHE A 168 -7.04 -4.77 7.51
N ASP A 169 -8.12 -4.03 7.29
CA ASP A 169 -9.39 -4.32 7.97
C ASP A 169 -10.21 -5.32 7.16
N LEU A 170 -10.67 -4.90 5.99
CA LEU A 170 -11.65 -5.67 5.22
C LEU A 170 -11.07 -6.95 4.64
N MET A 171 -9.96 -6.86 3.90
CA MET A 171 -9.35 -8.03 3.28
C MET A 171 -8.77 -8.98 4.33
N LEU A 172 -8.06 -8.49 5.36
CA LEU A 172 -7.54 -9.35 6.43
C LEU A 172 -8.65 -10.12 7.14
N SER A 173 -9.71 -9.44 7.58
CA SER A 173 -10.83 -10.08 8.28
C SER A 173 -11.46 -11.17 7.41
N ARG A 174 -11.76 -10.85 6.13
CA ARG A 174 -12.36 -11.81 5.19
C ARG A 174 -11.46 -13.03 4.93
N VAL A 175 -10.13 -12.86 4.84
CA VAL A 175 -9.25 -14.02 4.67
C VAL A 175 -9.18 -14.87 5.95
N MET A 176 -9.19 -14.26 7.14
CA MET A 176 -9.22 -15.01 8.40
C MET A 176 -10.53 -15.82 8.54
N GLU A 177 -11.68 -15.22 8.21
CA GLU A 177 -12.99 -15.90 8.19
C GLU A 177 -13.03 -17.09 7.22
N LEU A 178 -12.33 -17.00 6.08
CA LEU A 178 -12.20 -18.07 5.10
C LEU A 178 -11.18 -19.16 5.50
N GLY A 179 -10.59 -19.05 6.70
CA GLY A 179 -9.67 -20.05 7.25
C GLY A 179 -8.25 -19.96 6.70
N PHE A 180 -7.81 -18.78 6.23
CA PHE A 180 -6.39 -18.53 5.97
C PHE A 180 -5.65 -18.25 7.27
N ASP A 181 -4.42 -18.72 7.37
CA ASP A 181 -3.57 -18.46 8.53
C ASP A 181 -2.96 -17.05 8.49
N ARG A 182 -2.67 -16.55 7.28
CA ARG A 182 -1.94 -15.30 7.04
C ARG A 182 -2.42 -14.57 5.78
N LEU A 183 -2.27 -13.25 5.79
CA LEU A 183 -2.33 -12.38 4.61
C LEU A 183 -0.91 -11.95 4.24
N ALA A 184 -0.53 -12.10 2.97
CA ALA A 184 0.71 -11.56 2.44
C ALA A 184 0.43 -10.43 1.45
N THR A 185 1.30 -9.43 1.47
CA THR A 185 1.25 -8.32 0.50
C THR A 185 2.65 -8.04 -0.05
N GLY A 186 2.74 -7.40 -1.20
CA GLY A 186 4.01 -7.00 -1.81
C GLY A 186 4.61 -5.71 -1.21
N HIS A 187 4.31 -5.38 0.05
CA HIS A 187 4.86 -4.18 0.67
C HIS A 187 6.33 -4.38 1.08
N TYR A 188 7.13 -3.32 0.93
CA TYR A 188 8.51 -3.25 1.38
C TYR A 188 8.57 -2.76 2.84
N ALA A 189 8.18 -3.64 3.75
CA ALA A 189 8.28 -3.44 5.20
C ALA A 189 8.58 -4.79 5.85
N ARG A 190 9.03 -4.79 7.11
CA ARG A 190 9.36 -6.03 7.82
C ARG A 190 8.51 -6.17 9.07
N VAL A 191 8.07 -7.39 9.34
CA VAL A 191 7.52 -7.75 10.65
C VAL A 191 8.60 -8.52 11.41
N VAL A 192 9.07 -7.97 12.53
CA VAL A 192 10.11 -8.57 13.37
C VAL A 192 9.45 -9.05 14.66
N ALA A 193 9.93 -10.18 15.19
CA ALA A 193 9.50 -10.65 16.51
C ALA A 193 10.16 -9.78 17.59
N GLY A 194 9.37 -8.90 18.21
CA GLY A 194 9.78 -8.09 19.35
C GLY A 194 9.55 -8.82 20.68
N ARG A 195 9.98 -8.19 21.78
CA ARG A 195 9.85 -8.75 23.14
C ARG A 195 8.39 -8.88 23.58
N SER A 196 7.55 -7.93 23.18
CA SER A 196 6.15 -7.83 23.61
C SER A 196 5.15 -8.19 22.50
N GLY A 197 5.64 -8.76 21.40
CA GLY A 197 4.84 -9.08 20.22
C GLY A 197 5.52 -8.61 18.92
N PRO A 198 4.80 -8.69 17.78
CA PRO A 198 5.33 -8.22 16.50
C PRO A 198 5.63 -6.74 16.51
N GLU A 199 6.69 -6.37 15.79
CA GLU A 199 7.12 -5.01 15.53
C GLU A 199 7.12 -4.78 14.02
N LEU A 200 6.59 -3.63 13.59
CA LEU A 200 6.71 -3.17 12.21
C LEU A 200 8.02 -2.41 12.05
N HIS A 201 8.79 -2.77 11.03
CA HIS A 201 10.05 -2.13 10.71
C HIS A 201 10.10 -1.67 9.26
N GLU A 202 10.95 -0.67 9.01
CA GLU A 202 11.35 -0.26 7.67
C GLU A 202 11.84 -1.45 6.83
N GLY A 203 11.52 -1.42 5.54
CA GLY A 203 12.14 -2.32 4.55
C GLY A 203 13.65 -2.09 4.46
N VAL A 204 14.41 -3.11 4.03
CA VAL A 204 15.87 -2.98 3.88
C VAL A 204 16.29 -2.03 2.76
N ASP A 205 15.39 -1.74 1.82
CA ASP A 205 15.58 -0.78 0.73
C ASP A 205 14.96 0.58 1.11
N PRO A 206 15.77 1.58 1.48
CA PRO A 206 15.24 2.87 1.92
C PRO A 206 14.47 3.61 0.82
N ALA A 207 14.78 3.34 -0.46
CA ALA A 207 14.11 3.98 -1.59
C ALA A 207 12.72 3.38 -1.86
N LYS A 208 12.44 2.20 -1.31
CA LYS A 208 11.16 1.51 -1.45
C LYS A 208 10.41 1.28 -0.15
N ASP A 209 11.02 1.56 1.00
CA ASP A 209 10.39 1.39 2.31
C ASP A 209 8.95 1.93 2.32
N GLN A 210 8.01 1.08 2.69
CA GLN A 210 6.57 1.39 2.73
C GLN A 210 6.02 1.38 4.14
N SER A 211 6.87 1.28 5.18
CA SER A 211 6.47 1.27 6.58
C SER A 211 5.59 2.47 6.97
N TYR A 212 5.84 3.64 6.38
CA TYR A 212 5.04 4.86 6.57
C TYR A 212 3.56 4.67 6.20
N MET A 213 3.25 3.86 5.18
CA MET A 213 1.86 3.63 4.75
C MET A 213 1.13 2.60 5.63
N LEU A 214 1.82 2.04 6.62
CA LEU A 214 1.40 0.88 7.40
C LEU A 214 1.34 1.19 8.92
N TYR A 215 1.51 2.45 9.31
CA TYR A 215 1.62 2.83 10.73
C TYR A 215 0.38 2.50 11.57
N ASP A 216 -0.78 2.41 10.93
CA ASP A 216 -2.07 2.15 11.58
C ASP A 216 -2.26 0.67 11.98
N LEU A 217 -1.32 -0.20 11.59
CA LEU A 217 -1.36 -1.62 11.97
C LEU A 217 -1.05 -1.80 13.45
N ASP A 218 -1.91 -2.52 14.15
CA ASP A 218 -1.64 -2.99 15.51
C ASP A 218 -0.90 -4.35 15.53
N ARG A 219 -0.53 -4.79 16.74
CA ARG A 219 0.11 -6.10 16.96
C ARG A 219 -0.71 -7.29 16.51
N GLU A 220 -2.03 -7.26 16.67
CA GLU A 220 -2.89 -8.39 16.33
C GLU A 220 -2.91 -8.60 14.82
N ARG A 221 -3.11 -7.52 14.06
CA ARG A 221 -3.04 -7.52 12.60
C ARG A 221 -1.64 -7.91 12.12
N LEU A 222 -0.57 -7.34 12.69
CA LEU A 222 0.81 -7.69 12.32
C LEU A 222 1.13 -9.17 12.54
N ALA A 223 0.57 -9.81 13.57
CA ALA A 223 0.76 -11.24 13.80
C ALA A 223 0.17 -12.13 12.68
N ARG A 224 -0.75 -11.58 11.89
CA ARG A 224 -1.43 -12.24 10.78
C ARG A 224 -0.94 -11.81 9.40
N ILE A 225 -0.03 -10.85 9.32
CA ILE A 225 0.47 -10.29 8.06
C ILE A 225 1.90 -10.76 7.78
N VAL A 226 2.21 -10.95 6.49
CA VAL A 226 3.57 -11.26 6.00
C VAL A 226 3.94 -10.28 4.89
N PHE A 227 5.17 -9.79 4.92
CA PHE A 227 5.76 -8.93 3.89
C PHE A 227 6.99 -9.62 3.27
N PRO A 228 6.81 -10.47 2.24
CA PRO A 228 7.91 -11.28 1.71
C PRO A 228 9.07 -10.47 1.11
N LEU A 229 8.82 -9.22 0.73
CA LEU A 229 9.80 -8.36 0.05
C LEU A 229 10.57 -7.44 1.01
N GLY A 230 10.21 -7.38 2.29
CA GLY A 230 10.80 -6.46 3.25
C GLY A 230 12.30 -6.61 3.46
N GLY A 231 12.84 -7.80 3.17
CA GLY A 231 14.25 -8.13 3.24
C GLY A 231 15.00 -8.04 1.91
N MET A 232 14.40 -7.45 0.87
CA MET A 232 14.98 -7.35 -0.47
C MET A 232 14.98 -5.91 -0.99
N THR A 233 15.98 -5.61 -1.81
CA THR A 233 16.02 -4.43 -2.67
C THR A 233 15.12 -4.59 -3.88
N LYS A 234 14.71 -3.47 -4.49
CA LYS A 234 13.91 -3.53 -5.71
C LYS A 234 14.60 -4.30 -6.83
N THR A 235 15.91 -4.19 -6.90
CA THR A 235 16.73 -4.87 -7.92
C THR A 235 16.60 -6.38 -7.77
N GLU A 236 16.78 -6.91 -6.56
CA GLU A 236 16.61 -8.34 -6.24
C GLU A 236 15.19 -8.83 -6.55
N VAL A 237 14.17 -8.03 -6.22
CA VAL A 237 12.77 -8.36 -6.57
C VAL A 237 12.58 -8.47 -8.09
N ARG A 238 13.18 -7.57 -8.88
CA ARG A 238 13.13 -7.67 -10.35
C ARG A 238 13.92 -8.85 -10.89
N GLU A 239 15.02 -9.25 -10.25
CA GLU A 239 15.77 -10.45 -10.61
C GLU A 239 14.93 -11.70 -10.39
N HIS A 240 14.31 -11.86 -9.22
CA HIS A 240 13.37 -12.95 -8.96
C HIS A 240 12.21 -12.97 -9.96
N ALA A 241 11.67 -11.81 -10.35
CA ALA A 241 10.63 -11.76 -11.37
C ALA A 241 11.10 -12.36 -12.71
N ARG A 242 12.36 -12.17 -13.10
CA ARG A 242 12.95 -12.78 -14.30
C ARG A 242 13.21 -14.27 -14.12
N GLU A 243 13.74 -14.68 -12.96
CA GLU A 243 14.01 -16.09 -12.64
C GLU A 243 12.74 -16.94 -12.65
N PHE A 244 11.64 -16.39 -12.11
CA PHE A 244 10.32 -17.01 -12.16
C PHE A 244 9.62 -16.86 -13.52
N ALA A 245 10.26 -16.22 -14.50
CA ALA A 245 9.72 -15.93 -15.82
C ALA A 245 8.34 -15.23 -15.77
N LEU A 246 8.15 -14.32 -14.82
CA LEU A 246 6.87 -13.63 -14.62
C LEU A 246 6.62 -12.67 -15.80
N PRO A 247 5.42 -12.68 -16.41
CA PRO A 247 5.10 -11.82 -17.56
C PRO A 247 5.17 -10.33 -17.22
N VAL A 248 5.05 -9.99 -15.93
CA VAL A 248 5.10 -8.61 -15.43
C VAL A 248 6.52 -8.11 -15.15
N ALA A 249 7.58 -8.91 -15.32
CA ALA A 249 8.94 -8.57 -14.87
C ALA A 249 9.48 -7.22 -15.43
N ALA A 250 9.07 -6.85 -16.65
CA ALA A 250 9.44 -5.59 -17.30
C ALA A 250 8.47 -4.43 -17.03
N LYS A 251 7.35 -4.69 -16.34
CA LYS A 251 6.32 -3.69 -16.08
C LYS A 251 6.89 -2.53 -15.25
N ALA A 252 6.50 -1.32 -15.63
CA ALA A 252 6.79 -0.12 -14.85
C ALA A 252 6.07 -0.20 -13.49
N GLU A 253 6.63 0.48 -12.49
CA GLU A 253 5.96 0.60 -11.20
C GLU A 253 4.77 1.54 -11.32
N SER A 254 3.68 1.20 -10.64
CA SER A 254 2.61 2.15 -10.36
C SER A 254 3.10 3.08 -9.25
N GLN A 255 3.60 4.24 -9.63
CA GLN A 255 3.83 5.37 -8.73
C GLN A 255 2.64 6.32 -8.93
N GLU A 256 2.17 6.96 -7.85
CA GLU A 256 0.94 7.79 -7.73
C GLU A 256 -0.31 7.09 -7.17
N ILE A 257 -1.33 7.90 -6.84
CA ILE A 257 -2.63 7.49 -6.31
C ILE A 257 -3.31 6.56 -7.32
N CYS A 258 -3.76 5.38 -6.86
CA CYS A 258 -4.23 4.31 -7.76
C CYS A 258 -5.43 4.70 -8.64
N PHE A 259 -6.18 5.74 -8.26
CA PHE A 259 -7.33 6.24 -8.98
C PHE A 259 -7.16 7.58 -9.70
N ILE A 260 -5.93 8.06 -9.81
CA ILE A 260 -5.61 9.32 -10.48
C ILE A 260 -4.44 9.06 -11.43
N PRO A 261 -4.54 9.45 -12.72
CA PRO A 261 -3.42 9.38 -13.62
C PRO A 261 -2.24 10.23 -13.14
N ARG A 262 -1.03 9.81 -13.51
CA ARG A 262 0.20 10.43 -12.99
C ARG A 262 0.30 11.90 -13.37
N GLY A 263 0.50 12.76 -12.38
CA GLY A 263 0.63 14.21 -12.56
C GLY A 263 -0.69 14.93 -12.83
N GLU A 264 -1.83 14.24 -12.72
CA GLU A 264 -3.15 14.79 -13.08
C GLU A 264 -4.05 15.07 -11.86
N THR A 265 -3.53 15.05 -10.63
CA THR A 265 -4.32 15.28 -9.41
C THR A 265 -5.16 16.56 -9.47
N SER A 266 -4.57 17.69 -9.88
CA SER A 266 -5.32 18.95 -10.00
C SER A 266 -6.43 18.87 -11.06
N ARG A 267 -6.20 18.15 -12.17
CA ARG A 267 -7.20 17.97 -13.24
C ARG A 267 -8.34 17.07 -12.75
N TYR A 268 -8.01 15.94 -12.14
CA TYR A 268 -8.96 15.01 -11.54
C TYR A 268 -9.85 15.72 -10.50
N LEU A 269 -9.25 16.51 -9.60
CA LEU A 269 -10.01 17.25 -8.59
C LEU A 269 -10.91 18.30 -9.24
N ALA A 270 -10.46 19.00 -10.28
CA ALA A 270 -11.28 19.97 -11.00
C ALA A 270 -12.47 19.34 -11.74
N GLU A 271 -12.36 18.08 -12.17
CA GLU A 271 -13.44 17.33 -12.82
C GLU A 271 -14.45 16.77 -11.81
N LYS A 272 -14.00 16.33 -10.63
CA LYS A 272 -14.86 15.66 -9.64
C LYS A 272 -15.42 16.57 -8.56
N LEU A 273 -14.79 17.72 -8.30
CA LEU A 273 -15.18 18.63 -7.21
C LEU A 273 -15.64 20.00 -7.75
N PRO A 274 -16.56 20.70 -7.05
CA PRO A 274 -16.94 22.05 -7.40
C PRO A 274 -15.75 23.00 -7.27
N MET A 275 -15.37 23.64 -8.38
CA MET A 275 -14.32 24.66 -8.40
C MET A 275 -14.91 26.06 -8.30
N ARG A 276 -14.50 26.82 -7.28
CA ARG A 276 -14.86 28.22 -7.12
C ARG A 276 -13.60 29.07 -7.05
N ALA A 277 -13.48 30.05 -7.96
CA ALA A 277 -12.40 31.02 -7.86
C ALA A 277 -12.50 31.82 -6.55
N GLY A 278 -11.36 32.20 -6.00
CA GLY A 278 -11.27 32.91 -4.72
C GLY A 278 -10.03 33.77 -4.64
N ALA A 279 -9.92 34.54 -3.56
CA ALA A 279 -8.81 35.46 -3.35
C ALA A 279 -7.58 34.73 -2.81
N VAL A 280 -6.41 35.15 -3.29
CA VAL A 280 -5.12 34.80 -2.70
C VAL A 280 -4.70 36.00 -1.85
N VAL A 281 -4.47 35.77 -0.56
CA VAL A 281 -4.10 36.81 0.40
C VAL A 281 -2.74 36.51 1.02
N ASP A 282 -1.99 37.54 1.40
CA ASP A 282 -0.79 37.36 2.20
C ASP A 282 -1.13 37.15 3.70
N THR A 283 -0.10 36.96 4.52
CA THR A 283 -0.24 36.79 5.98
C THR A 283 -0.80 38.02 6.70
N GLN A 284 -0.81 39.19 6.05
CA GLN A 284 -1.42 40.43 6.54
C GLN A 284 -2.86 40.63 6.03
N GLY A 285 -3.38 39.68 5.24
CA GLY A 285 -4.72 39.74 4.66
C GLY A 285 -4.83 40.63 3.41
N ARG A 286 -3.71 41.10 2.85
CA ARG A 286 -3.73 41.88 1.59
C ARG A 286 -3.94 40.93 0.42
N GLU A 287 -4.85 41.25 -0.48
CA GLU A 287 -5.06 40.48 -1.70
C GLU A 287 -3.85 40.61 -2.63
N VAL A 288 -3.19 39.48 -2.90
CA VAL A 288 -2.04 39.39 -3.81
C VAL A 288 -2.40 38.68 -5.11
N GLY A 289 -3.64 38.23 -5.28
CA GLY A 289 -4.09 37.58 -6.51
C GLY A 289 -5.37 36.77 -6.37
N SER A 290 -5.57 35.83 -7.29
CA SER A 290 -6.70 34.90 -7.29
C SER A 290 -6.28 33.46 -7.58
N HIS A 291 -7.08 32.51 -7.07
CA HIS A 291 -6.91 31.08 -7.28
C HIS A 291 -8.13 30.49 -8.01
N ARG A 292 -7.97 29.31 -8.60
CA ARG A 292 -9.05 28.66 -9.38
C ARG A 292 -9.97 27.73 -8.55
N GLY A 293 -9.58 27.43 -7.31
CA GLY A 293 -10.34 26.62 -6.36
C GLY A 293 -9.42 26.09 -5.28
N THR A 294 -9.81 26.17 -4.00
CA THR A 294 -8.97 25.80 -2.86
C THR A 294 -8.48 24.36 -2.91
N ALA A 295 -9.34 23.44 -3.38
CA ALA A 295 -9.04 22.02 -3.54
C ALA A 295 -7.88 21.71 -4.51
N MET A 296 -7.43 22.66 -5.34
CA MET A 296 -6.27 22.45 -6.24
C MET A 296 -4.91 22.73 -5.58
N TYR A 297 -4.91 23.12 -4.31
CA TYR A 297 -3.71 23.58 -3.62
C TYR A 297 -3.41 22.73 -2.38
N THR A 298 -2.14 22.67 -2.01
CA THR A 298 -1.65 21.99 -0.82
C THR A 298 -0.73 22.93 -0.03
N VAL A 299 -0.77 22.87 1.30
CA VAL A 299 0.15 23.61 2.17
C VAL A 299 1.62 23.28 1.82
N GLY A 300 2.44 24.31 1.69
CA GLY A 300 3.84 24.24 1.24
C GLY A 300 4.04 24.27 -0.28
N GLN A 301 2.97 24.32 -1.09
CA GLN A 301 3.07 24.43 -2.55
C GLN A 301 3.62 25.80 -2.98
N ARG A 302 4.60 25.80 -3.90
CA ARG A 302 5.33 27.00 -4.38
C ARG A 302 4.79 27.62 -5.69
N ALA A 303 4.05 26.87 -6.49
CA ALA A 303 3.70 27.25 -7.86
C ALA A 303 2.25 26.88 -8.19
N GLY A 304 1.75 27.30 -9.36
CA GLY A 304 0.38 26.97 -9.81
C GLY A 304 -0.71 27.89 -9.23
N PHE A 305 -0.31 28.98 -8.59
CA PHE A 305 -1.21 30.09 -8.27
C PHE A 305 -1.84 30.63 -9.56
N GLY A 306 -3.04 31.20 -9.47
CA GLY A 306 -3.70 31.80 -10.62
C GLY A 306 -2.99 33.09 -11.06
N SER A 307 -3.72 34.21 -11.03
CA SER A 307 -3.12 35.51 -11.35
C SER A 307 -2.59 36.15 -10.07
N LEU A 308 -1.27 36.20 -9.90
CA LEU A 308 -0.64 36.95 -8.81
C LEU A 308 -0.26 38.36 -9.29
N ARG A 309 -0.51 39.36 -8.46
CA ARG A 309 -0.19 40.77 -8.69
C ARG A 309 1.30 41.07 -8.49
N GLU A 310 1.97 40.27 -7.64
CA GLU A 310 3.39 40.41 -7.31
C GLU A 310 4.17 39.15 -7.65
N ALA A 311 5.40 39.33 -8.14
CA ALA A 311 6.30 38.22 -8.46
C ALA A 311 6.75 37.47 -7.18
N GLY A 312 6.79 36.13 -7.28
CA GLY A 312 7.17 35.24 -6.18
C GLY A 312 8.69 35.10 -5.95
N PRO A 313 9.10 34.23 -5.00
CA PRO A 313 8.40 33.01 -4.64
C PRO A 313 7.34 33.22 -3.55
N TRP A 314 6.18 32.58 -3.75
CA TRP A 314 5.08 32.48 -2.79
C TRP A 314 4.88 31.02 -2.43
N TYR A 315 4.46 30.75 -1.20
CA TYR A 315 4.15 29.42 -0.71
C TYR A 315 2.76 29.41 -0.06
N VAL A 316 1.98 28.36 -0.31
CA VAL A 316 0.69 28.17 0.39
C VAL A 316 0.95 27.93 1.87
N MET A 317 0.53 28.87 2.70
CA MET A 317 0.64 28.82 4.16
C MET A 317 -0.53 28.07 4.77
N ARG A 318 -1.74 28.40 4.31
CA ARG A 318 -2.99 27.86 4.83
C ARG A 318 -4.05 27.93 3.74
N ILE A 319 -4.96 26.97 3.77
CA ILE A 319 -6.15 26.93 2.93
C ILE A 319 -7.35 27.16 3.84
N ASP A 320 -8.08 28.25 3.64
CA ASP A 320 -9.34 28.51 4.33
C ASP A 320 -10.48 28.21 3.37
N ALA A 321 -10.94 26.95 3.37
CA ALA A 321 -11.99 26.50 2.47
C ALA A 321 -13.35 27.17 2.75
N PRO A 322 -13.81 27.34 4.00
CA PRO A 322 -15.04 28.07 4.30
C PRO A 322 -15.05 29.51 3.78
N ALA A 323 -13.96 30.26 3.99
CA ALA A 323 -13.83 31.63 3.47
C ALA A 323 -13.45 31.66 1.97
N ASN A 324 -13.06 30.52 1.39
CA ASN A 324 -12.54 30.40 0.03
C ASN A 324 -11.37 31.35 -0.23
N LEU A 325 -10.39 31.28 0.69
CA LEU A 325 -9.16 32.04 0.67
C LEU A 325 -7.94 31.10 0.64
N LEU A 326 -6.95 31.49 -0.15
CA LEU A 326 -5.63 30.88 -0.13
C LEU A 326 -4.65 31.86 0.52
N VAL A 327 -4.12 31.51 1.69
CA VAL A 327 -3.12 32.34 2.37
C VAL A 327 -1.74 31.96 1.87
N VAL A 328 -0.97 32.93 1.40
CA VAL A 328 0.40 32.73 0.92
C VAL A 328 1.41 33.55 1.69
N GLY A 329 2.64 33.08 1.71
CA GLY A 329 3.74 33.69 2.43
C GLY A 329 5.08 33.33 1.80
N ARG A 330 6.15 33.61 2.53
CA ARG A 330 7.50 33.20 2.16
C ARG A 330 7.80 31.81 2.71
N ARG A 331 8.97 31.27 2.36
CA ARG A 331 9.33 29.91 2.76
C ARG A 331 9.56 29.82 4.26
N GLU A 332 10.22 30.82 4.81
CA GLU A 332 10.54 30.98 6.22
C GLU A 332 9.28 30.96 7.10
N ASP A 333 8.16 31.49 6.60
CA ASP A 333 6.89 31.50 7.31
C ASP A 333 6.31 30.08 7.51
N LEU A 334 6.70 29.10 6.69
CA LEU A 334 6.24 27.70 6.80
C LEU A 334 6.89 26.93 7.96
N ALA A 335 7.91 27.50 8.59
CA ALA A 335 8.62 26.85 9.69
C ALA A 335 7.67 26.64 10.88
N THR A 336 7.50 25.38 11.30
CA THR A 336 6.85 25.05 12.56
C THR A 336 7.71 24.12 13.40
N HIS A 337 7.66 24.30 14.71
CA HIS A 337 8.23 23.39 15.71
C HIS A 337 7.16 22.56 16.43
N GLU A 338 5.88 22.84 16.19
CA GLU A 338 4.78 22.11 16.79
C GLU A 338 3.84 21.62 15.69
N VAL A 339 3.41 20.36 15.78
CA VAL A 339 2.47 19.75 14.83
C VAL A 339 1.40 19.02 15.64
N ALA A 340 0.16 19.49 15.52
CA ALA A 340 -0.97 18.83 16.17
C ALA A 340 -1.40 17.62 15.34
N LEU A 341 -1.71 16.51 16.01
CA LEU A 341 -2.17 15.28 15.39
C LEU A 341 -3.61 14.93 15.82
N SER A 342 -4.37 14.35 14.90
CA SER A 342 -5.62 13.65 15.16
C SER A 342 -5.48 12.17 14.82
N ASP A 343 -6.43 11.35 15.29
CA ASP A 343 -6.52 9.93 14.94
C ASP A 343 -5.20 9.18 15.18
N VAL A 344 -4.57 9.46 16.32
CA VAL A 344 -3.28 8.87 16.67
C VAL A 344 -3.48 7.41 17.08
N SER A 345 -2.69 6.52 16.47
CA SER A 345 -2.64 5.10 16.79
C SER A 345 -1.19 4.67 17.05
N PHE A 346 -1.03 3.74 18.01
CA PHE A 346 0.25 3.11 18.32
C PHE A 346 0.17 1.63 18.01
N ILE A 347 1.25 1.09 17.43
CA ILE A 347 1.37 -0.34 17.16
C ILE A 347 1.42 -1.12 18.47
N ASP A 348 2.15 -0.59 19.46
CA ASP A 348 2.14 -1.08 20.83
C ASP A 348 1.10 -0.32 21.67
N PRO A 349 -0.01 -0.96 22.09
CA PRO A 349 -1.02 -0.32 22.93
C PRO A 349 -0.50 0.02 24.34
N GLY A 350 0.64 -0.55 24.75
CA GLY A 350 1.31 -0.23 26.00
C GLY A 350 2.30 0.93 25.90
N THR A 351 2.31 1.68 24.80
CA THR A 351 3.18 2.86 24.64
C THR A 351 2.85 3.91 25.71
N VAL A 352 3.87 4.36 26.45
CA VAL A 352 3.74 5.37 27.49
C VAL A 352 4.31 6.70 27.00
N GLU A 353 3.53 7.77 27.14
CA GLU A 353 3.93 9.13 26.78
C GLU A 353 4.71 9.81 27.93
N PRO A 354 5.63 10.76 27.64
CA PRO A 354 5.99 11.26 26.30
C PRO A 354 6.87 10.29 25.53
N VAL A 355 6.76 10.31 24.20
CA VAL A 355 7.53 9.45 23.29
C VAL A 355 8.57 10.27 22.54
N ARG A 356 9.84 9.97 22.77
CA ARG A 356 10.94 10.50 21.95
C ARG A 356 11.09 9.65 20.70
N CYS A 357 11.09 10.28 19.53
CA CYS A 357 11.06 9.58 18.26
C CYS A 357 11.71 10.41 17.13
N ASP A 358 11.97 9.74 16.02
CA ASP A 358 12.16 10.37 14.72
C ASP A 358 10.81 10.38 14.00
N VAL A 359 10.29 11.56 13.61
CA VAL A 359 9.01 11.68 12.91
C VAL A 359 9.20 11.98 11.43
N ARG A 360 8.47 11.26 10.57
CA ARG A 360 8.30 11.58 9.14
C ARG A 360 6.93 12.25 8.96
N LEU A 361 6.94 13.53 8.56
CA LEU A 361 5.72 14.33 8.32
C LEU A 361 5.21 14.25 6.87
N ARG A 362 5.99 13.61 5.98
CA ARG A 362 5.63 13.21 4.62
C ARG A 362 6.41 11.94 4.27
N TYR A 363 5.85 11.10 3.38
CA TYR A 363 6.40 9.78 3.07
C TYR A 363 7.90 9.76 2.71
N HIS A 364 8.36 10.66 1.83
CA HIS A 364 9.76 10.76 1.41
C HIS A 364 10.52 11.91 2.07
N ALA A 365 9.98 12.50 3.15
CA ALA A 365 10.71 13.51 3.91
C ALA A 365 11.76 12.87 4.79
N ARG A 366 12.86 13.61 5.02
CA ARG A 366 13.83 13.25 6.06
C ARG A 366 13.12 13.25 7.42
N PRO A 367 13.36 12.25 8.29
CA PRO A 367 12.85 12.27 9.64
C PRO A 367 13.41 13.47 10.44
N VAL A 368 12.60 14.01 11.33
CA VAL A 368 12.97 15.07 12.27
C VAL A 368 12.84 14.51 13.68
N ARG A 369 13.80 14.79 14.56
CA ARG A 369 13.69 14.39 15.96
C ARG A 369 12.56 15.15 16.63
N ALA A 370 11.76 14.44 17.41
CA ALA A 370 10.60 15.01 18.07
C ALA A 370 10.29 14.30 19.39
N GLU A 371 9.50 14.99 20.20
CA GLU A 371 8.82 14.41 21.35
C GLU A 371 7.30 14.52 21.13
N TYR A 372 6.61 13.38 21.17
CA TYR A 372 5.16 13.31 21.12
C TYR A 372 4.58 13.26 22.53
N ALA A 373 3.58 14.10 22.79
CA ALA A 373 2.79 14.09 24.01
C ALA A 373 1.40 14.71 23.78
N ALA A 374 0.36 14.08 24.31
CA ALA A 374 -1.01 14.58 24.37
C ALA A 374 -1.56 15.08 23.00
N GLY A 375 -1.30 14.34 21.93
CA GLY A 375 -1.77 14.68 20.58
C GLY A 375 -0.94 15.73 19.84
N SER A 376 0.25 16.09 20.33
CA SER A 376 1.14 17.05 19.67
C SER A 376 2.57 16.54 19.57
N LEU A 377 3.24 16.90 18.48
CA LEU A 377 4.67 16.68 18.26
C LEU A 377 5.42 18.00 18.47
N ARG A 378 6.44 17.99 19.34
CA ARG A 378 7.43 19.06 19.45
C ARG A 378 8.70 18.67 18.72
N LEU A 379 9.06 19.40 17.66
CA LEU A 379 10.18 19.13 16.77
C LEU A 379 11.46 19.83 17.24
N GLU A 380 12.59 19.12 17.23
CA GLU A 380 13.91 19.70 17.54
C GLU A 380 14.38 20.70 16.47
N GLU A 381 14.02 20.47 15.20
CA GLU A 381 14.32 21.35 14.06
C GLU A 381 13.01 21.76 13.39
N PRO A 382 12.91 22.98 12.80
CA PRO A 382 11.68 23.41 12.16
C PRO A 382 11.37 22.57 10.91
N PHE A 383 10.13 22.14 10.77
CA PHE A 383 9.62 21.54 9.54
C PHE A 383 8.88 22.57 8.71
N TYR A 384 9.03 22.51 7.38
CA TYR A 384 8.42 23.46 6.47
C TYR A 384 7.23 22.81 5.75
N GLY A 385 6.02 23.32 6.02
CA GLY A 385 4.81 22.88 5.33
C GLY A 385 4.30 21.52 5.82
N ALA A 386 4.15 21.36 7.14
CA ALA A 386 3.32 20.30 7.69
C ALA A 386 1.89 20.51 7.17
N ALA A 387 1.41 19.62 6.29
CA ALA A 387 0.14 19.83 5.59
C ALA A 387 -0.98 19.07 6.30
N PRO A 388 -2.04 19.75 6.77
CA PRO A 388 -3.18 19.08 7.38
C PRO A 388 -3.76 17.99 6.47
N GLY A 389 -4.07 16.82 7.02
CA GLY A 389 -4.53 15.63 6.29
C GLY A 389 -3.43 14.67 5.85
N GLN A 390 -2.15 15.07 5.88
CA GLN A 390 -1.03 14.14 5.70
C GLN A 390 -0.79 13.32 6.97
N ALA A 391 -0.12 12.19 6.86
CA ALA A 391 0.24 11.39 8.03
C ALA A 391 1.58 11.87 8.64
N ALA A 392 1.65 11.84 9.96
CA ALA A 392 2.87 11.94 10.74
C ALA A 392 3.17 10.56 11.34
N VAL A 393 4.31 9.97 11.01
CA VAL A 393 4.66 8.62 11.47
C VAL A 393 5.91 8.67 12.33
N MET A 394 5.83 8.08 13.51
CA MET A 394 6.85 8.09 14.56
C MET A 394 7.68 6.81 14.51
N TYR A 395 9.00 6.96 14.60
CA TYR A 395 9.97 5.87 14.49
C TYR A 395 10.95 5.86 15.68
N GLU A 396 11.42 4.66 16.02
CA GLU A 396 12.60 4.41 16.85
C GLU A 396 13.61 3.59 16.03
N GLY A 397 14.63 4.25 15.47
CA GLY A 397 15.50 3.63 14.48
C GLY A 397 14.70 3.17 13.26
N THR A 398 14.61 1.86 13.03
CA THR A 398 13.78 1.30 11.94
C THR A 398 12.38 0.89 12.38
N LYS A 399 12.09 0.88 13.68
CA LYS A 399 10.82 0.43 14.23
C LYS A 399 9.79 1.54 14.10
N VAL A 400 8.63 1.22 13.54
CA VAL A 400 7.47 2.12 13.55
C VAL A 400 6.81 2.01 14.92
N LEU A 401 6.64 3.15 15.59
CA LEU A 401 5.95 3.23 16.89
C LEU A 401 4.44 3.39 16.70
N GLY A 402 4.06 4.21 15.70
CA GLY A 402 2.69 4.61 15.43
C GLY A 402 2.66 5.87 14.58
N GLY A 403 1.51 6.52 14.52
CA GLY A 403 1.34 7.76 13.77
C GLY A 403 -0.05 8.35 13.93
N GLY A 404 -0.29 9.46 13.25
CA GLY A 404 -1.58 10.13 13.21
C GLY A 404 -1.70 11.05 12.01
N THR A 405 -2.86 11.69 11.86
CA THR A 405 -3.12 12.67 10.81
C THR A 405 -2.74 14.06 11.29
N ILE A 406 -1.97 14.82 10.50
CA ILE A 406 -1.64 16.21 10.81
C ILE A 406 -2.95 17.01 10.81
N ALA A 407 -3.24 17.68 11.92
CA ALA A 407 -4.45 18.46 12.13
C ALA A 407 -4.19 19.96 11.97
N ALA A 408 -3.05 20.46 12.48
CA ALA A 408 -2.64 21.86 12.41
C ALA A 408 -1.11 22.00 12.38
#